data_AF-A0A2V6IZY1-F1
#
_entry.id   AF-A0A2V6IZY1-F1
#
_cell.length_a   1.000
_cell.length_b   1.000
_cell.length_c   1.000
_cell.angle_alpha   90.00
_cell.angle_beta   90.00
_cell.angle_gamma   90.00
#
_symmetry.space_group_name_H-M   'P 1'
#
loop_
_entity.id
_entity.type
_entity.pdbx_description
1 polymer ?
#
loop_
_entity_poly.entity_id
_entity_poly.type
_entity_poly.pdbx_seq_one_letter_code
_entity_poly.pdbx_strand_id
1 'polypeptide(L)'
;MTEAKVKTVTMLQSSPTNLIPRLNHAAFFKQYHVREAKLPQKQPAKIMAKVAETMAWKGGKRVGLGSKEYLASTKWIRLAGAPAYTLYAVPDATHPNLDQPPPPTGLGLAAVDLEELSTLVNNRTPVTILD
;
A
#
# COMPACT_ATOMS: atom_id res chain seq x y z
N MET A 1 -17.00 -10.30 20.38
CA MET A 1 -16.49 -9.09 19.71
C MET A 1 -16.36 -9.41 18.25
N THR A 2 -17.25 -8.88 17.42
CA THR A 2 -17.31 -9.22 15.98
C THR A 2 -16.29 -8.36 15.24
N GLU A 3 -15.27 -8.99 14.70
CA GLU A 3 -14.26 -8.37 13.84
C GLU A 3 -14.98 -7.75 12.63
N ALA A 4 -14.96 -6.43 12.51
CA ALA A 4 -15.51 -5.73 11.37
C ALA A 4 -14.66 -6.08 10.15
N LYS A 5 -15.06 -7.11 9.40
CA LYS A 5 -14.46 -7.41 8.10
C LYS A 5 -14.69 -6.21 7.20
N VAL A 6 -13.65 -5.40 7.02
CA VAL A 6 -13.60 -4.37 5.99
C VAL A 6 -13.75 -5.09 4.64
N LYS A 7 -14.87 -4.86 3.97
CA LYS A 7 -15.26 -5.58 2.73
C LYS A 7 -14.82 -4.82 1.47
N THR A 8 -14.44 -3.55 1.58
CA THR A 8 -14.10 -2.67 0.46
C THR A 8 -13.25 -1.52 0.99
N VAL A 9 -12.01 -1.39 0.51
CA VAL A 9 -11.16 -0.21 0.75
C VAL A 9 -10.86 0.44 -0.57
N THR A 10 -11.46 1.60 -0.86
CA THR A 10 -11.13 2.38 -2.04
C THR A 10 -10.01 3.34 -1.68
N MET A 11 -8.80 3.14 -2.21
CA MET A 11 -7.75 4.15 -2.11
C MET A 11 -7.97 5.16 -3.24
N LEU A 12 -8.16 6.42 -2.89
CA LEU A 12 -8.21 7.56 -3.81
C LEU A 12 -6.91 8.33 -3.71
N GLN A 13 -6.26 8.58 -4.84
CA GLN A 13 -5.23 9.61 -4.91
C GLN A 13 -5.95 10.93 -5.22
N SER A 14 -5.84 11.93 -4.35
CA SER A 14 -6.49 13.25 -4.53
C SER A 14 -5.52 14.35 -4.98
N SER A 15 -4.23 14.02 -4.97
CA SER A 15 -3.11 14.82 -5.46
C SER A 15 -1.92 13.87 -5.64
N PRO A 16 -0.84 14.25 -6.35
CA PRO A 16 0.37 13.44 -6.49
C PRO A 16 1.02 13.02 -5.15
N THR A 17 0.60 13.66 -4.05
CA THR A 17 1.20 13.59 -2.72
C THR A 17 0.35 12.87 -1.68
N ASN A 18 -0.89 12.48 -1.99
CA ASN A 18 -1.81 11.96 -0.97
C ASN A 18 -2.58 10.73 -1.44
N LEU A 19 -2.66 9.72 -0.57
CA LEU A 19 -3.53 8.55 -0.73
C LEU A 19 -4.54 8.50 0.42
N ILE A 20 -5.82 8.44 0.06
CA ILE A 20 -6.93 8.40 1.02
C ILE A 20 -7.63 7.05 0.90
N PRO A 21 -7.35 6.08 1.79
CA PRO A 21 -8.25 4.94 1.98
C PRO A 21 -9.63 5.38 2.46
N ARG A 22 -10.67 4.89 1.78
CA ARG A 22 -12.05 4.90 2.25
C ARG A 22 -12.47 3.50 2.60
N LEU A 23 -13.01 3.31 3.80
CA LEU A 23 -13.55 2.02 4.25
C LEU A 23 -15.03 1.88 3.85
N ASN A 24 -15.55 0.66 3.97
CA ASN A 24 -16.96 0.30 3.75
C ASN A 24 -17.93 1.44 4.10
N HIS A 25 -18.81 1.79 3.15
CA HIS A 25 -19.78 2.90 3.25
C HIS A 25 -19.19 4.32 3.13
N ALA A 26 -18.09 4.47 2.41
CA ALA A 26 -17.49 5.77 2.07
C ALA A 26 -16.97 6.59 3.26
N ALA A 27 -16.79 5.96 4.43
CA ALA A 27 -16.16 6.59 5.57
C ALA A 27 -14.67 6.82 5.30
N PHE A 28 -14.22 8.06 5.49
CA PHE A 28 -12.81 8.40 5.54
C PHE A 28 -12.16 7.64 6.70
N PHE A 29 -11.02 6.99 6.44
CA PHE A 29 -10.24 6.35 7.50
C PHE A 29 -9.06 7.23 7.91
N LYS A 30 -8.16 7.50 6.96
CA LYS A 30 -6.95 8.27 7.15
C LYS A 30 -6.49 8.79 5.79
N GLN A 31 -5.64 9.81 5.79
CA GLN A 31 -4.89 10.24 4.62
C GLN A 31 -3.42 9.89 4.83
N TYR A 32 -2.85 9.11 3.92
CA TYR A 32 -1.43 8.79 3.88
C TYR A 32 -0.71 9.74 2.96
N HIS A 33 0.49 10.15 3.38
CA HIS A 33 1.35 11.03 2.58
C HIS A 33 2.27 10.18 1.70
N VAL A 34 2.21 10.41 0.39
CA VAL A 34 3.15 9.88 -0.58
C VAL A 34 4.47 10.61 -0.41
N ARG A 35 5.50 9.88 0.02
CA ARG A 35 6.86 10.38 0.23
C ARG A 35 7.75 10.24 -1.00
N GLU A 36 7.50 9.21 -1.81
CA GLU A 36 8.18 9.00 -3.08
C GLU A 36 7.16 8.64 -4.16
N ALA A 37 7.28 9.22 -5.35
CA ALA A 37 6.45 8.86 -6.51
C ALA A 37 7.36 8.54 -7.70
N LYS A 38 7.40 7.26 -8.08
CA LYS A 38 8.14 6.74 -9.24
C LYS A 38 7.13 6.25 -10.27
N LEU A 39 6.46 7.18 -10.93
CA LEU A 39 5.36 6.89 -11.84
C LEU A 39 5.78 7.14 -13.30
N PRO A 40 5.15 6.44 -14.27
CA PRO A 40 5.32 6.76 -15.68
C PRO A 40 4.94 8.22 -15.98
N GLN A 41 5.60 8.86 -16.97
CA GLN A 41 5.30 10.24 -17.36
C GLN A 41 3.86 10.44 -17.84
N LYS A 42 3.26 9.44 -18.49
CA LYS A 42 1.89 9.49 -18.99
C LYS A 42 1.00 8.59 -18.14
N GLN A 43 0.17 9.21 -17.32
CA GLN A 43 -0.74 8.52 -16.40
C GLN A 43 -2.18 8.62 -16.90
N PRO A 44 -2.98 7.55 -16.83
CA PRO A 44 -4.41 7.64 -17.00
C PRO A 44 -5.02 8.51 -15.91
N ALA A 45 -5.97 9.39 -16.26
CA ALA A 45 -6.69 10.23 -15.29
C ALA A 45 -7.51 9.44 -14.24
N LYS A 46 -7.83 8.17 -14.55
CA LYS A 46 -8.48 7.25 -13.64
C LYS A 46 -7.99 5.83 -13.87
N ILE A 47 -7.63 5.16 -12.78
CA ILE A 47 -7.22 3.76 -12.78
C ILE A 47 -8.13 2.98 -11.85
N MET A 48 -8.73 1.90 -12.37
CA MET A 48 -9.47 0.94 -11.58
C MET A 48 -8.65 -0.34 -11.48
N ALA A 49 -8.27 -0.70 -10.26
CA ALA A 49 -7.42 -1.84 -9.97
C ALA A 49 -7.98 -2.62 -8.77
N LYS A 50 -7.27 -3.67 -8.37
CA LYS A 50 -7.51 -4.38 -7.12
C LYS A 50 -6.19 -4.76 -6.48
N VAL A 51 -6.15 -4.92 -5.17
CA VAL A 51 -5.00 -5.50 -4.48
C VAL A 51 -4.80 -6.93 -4.99
N ALA A 52 -3.63 -7.17 -5.57
CA ALA A 52 -3.18 -8.47 -6.04
C ALA A 52 -2.59 -9.27 -4.87
N GLU A 53 -1.70 -8.63 -4.13
CA GLU A 53 -0.89 -9.27 -3.08
C GLU A 53 -0.38 -8.21 -2.11
N THR A 54 -0.39 -8.56 -0.81
CA THR A 54 0.42 -7.88 0.21
C THR A 54 1.71 -8.66 0.40
N MET A 55 2.82 -8.02 0.06
CA MET A 55 4.16 -8.58 0.07
C MET A 55 4.84 -8.23 1.39
N ALA A 56 5.42 -9.20 2.10
CA ALA A 56 6.20 -8.96 3.31
C ALA A 56 7.70 -9.16 3.04
N TRP A 57 8.52 -8.24 3.56
CA TRP A 57 9.98 -8.22 3.37
C TRP A 57 10.74 -8.11 4.68
N LYS A 58 11.75 -8.96 4.87
CA LYS A 58 12.70 -8.92 5.99
C LYS A 58 14.08 -9.36 5.51
N GLY A 59 15.15 -8.62 5.86
CA GLY A 59 16.51 -8.99 5.46
C GLY A 59 16.66 -9.16 3.93
N GLY A 60 15.94 -8.35 3.14
CA GLY A 60 15.94 -8.40 1.68
C GLY A 60 15.20 -9.59 1.07
N LYS A 61 14.52 -10.42 1.88
CA LYS A 61 13.82 -11.63 1.43
C LYS A 61 12.32 -11.55 1.65
N ARG A 62 11.57 -12.28 0.82
CA ARG A 62 10.12 -12.45 1.01
C ARG A 62 9.84 -13.29 2.24
N VAL A 63 8.90 -12.82 3.06
CA VAL A 63 8.41 -13.52 4.24
C VAL A 63 6.95 -13.91 4.03
N GLY A 64 6.61 -15.15 4.36
CA GLY A 64 5.24 -15.66 4.28
C GLY A 64 4.39 -15.23 5.48
N LEU A 65 3.08 -15.05 5.24
CA LEU A 65 2.10 -14.86 6.31
C LEU A 65 2.14 -16.07 7.26
N GLY A 66 2.20 -15.82 8.57
CA GLY A 66 2.34 -16.86 9.61
C GLY A 66 3.78 -17.16 10.04
N SER A 67 4.79 -16.61 9.36
CA SER A 67 6.17 -16.61 9.86
C SER A 67 6.32 -15.71 11.09
N LYS A 68 7.23 -16.08 12.00
CA LYS A 68 7.62 -15.23 13.15
C LYS A 68 8.14 -13.86 12.72
N GLU A 69 8.73 -13.79 11.52
CA GLU A 69 9.31 -12.56 10.97
C GLU A 69 8.28 -11.66 10.30
N TYR A 70 7.04 -12.14 10.06
CA TYR A 70 6.03 -11.40 9.31
C TYR A 70 5.61 -10.11 10.02
N LEU A 71 5.51 -10.14 11.35
CA LEU A 71 5.16 -8.95 12.13
C LEU A 71 6.25 -7.88 12.10
N ALA A 72 7.53 -8.30 12.06
CA ALA A 72 8.69 -7.40 12.02
C ALA A 72 9.16 -7.08 10.59
N SER A 73 8.33 -7.41 9.59
CA SER A 73 8.61 -7.19 8.18
C SER A 73 8.03 -5.87 7.72
N THR A 74 8.68 -5.21 6.76
CA THR A 74 8.00 -4.14 6.02
C THR A 74 7.07 -4.75 4.97
N LYS A 75 6.12 -3.94 4.48
CA LYS A 75 5.03 -4.39 3.62
C LYS A 75 5.05 -3.64 2.30
N TRP A 76 4.78 -4.31 1.18
CA TRP A 76 4.40 -3.67 -0.09
C TRP A 76 3.00 -4.18 -0.50
N ILE A 77 2.27 -3.39 -1.28
CA ILE A 77 0.94 -3.74 -1.78
C ILE A 77 0.96 -3.64 -3.31
N ARG A 78 0.87 -4.78 -3.99
CA ARG A 78 0.84 -4.85 -5.45
C ARG A 78 -0.58 -4.73 -5.96
N LEU A 79 -0.78 -3.95 -7.02
CA LEU A 79 -2.09 -3.76 -7.65
C LEU A 79 -2.20 -4.55 -8.96
N ALA A 80 -3.23 -5.40 -9.08
CA ALA A 80 -3.55 -6.09 -10.32
C ALA A 80 -4.15 -5.09 -11.32
N GLY A 81 -3.65 -5.13 -12.56
CA GLY A 81 -4.02 -4.19 -13.61
C GLY A 81 -3.33 -2.82 -13.53
N ALA A 82 -2.53 -2.56 -12.49
CA ALA A 82 -1.80 -1.30 -12.31
C ALA A 82 -0.45 -1.51 -11.58
N PRO A 83 0.47 -2.35 -12.11
CA PRO A 83 1.72 -2.70 -11.41
C PRO A 83 2.63 -1.50 -11.15
N ALA A 84 2.58 -0.47 -12.00
CA ALA A 84 3.33 0.79 -11.84
C ALA A 84 2.90 1.62 -10.61
N TYR A 85 1.81 1.24 -9.94
CA TYR A 85 1.24 1.89 -8.76
C TYR A 85 1.36 1.01 -7.51
N THR A 86 2.37 0.13 -7.48
CA THR A 86 2.70 -0.65 -6.28
C THR A 86 2.98 0.29 -5.12
N LEU A 87 2.34 0.08 -3.97
CA LEU A 87 2.65 0.80 -2.76
C LEU A 87 3.82 0.12 -2.07
N TYR A 88 4.85 0.88 -1.70
CA TYR A 88 6.04 0.34 -1.04
C TYR A 88 6.46 1.16 0.16
N ALA A 89 7.13 0.51 1.10
CA ALA A 89 7.60 1.15 2.32
C ALA A 89 8.83 1.99 1.99
N VAL A 90 8.87 3.21 2.50
CA VAL A 90 10.08 4.05 2.60
C VAL A 90 10.46 4.23 4.07
N PRO A 91 11.73 4.55 4.38
CA PRO A 91 12.16 4.71 5.75
C PRO A 91 11.33 5.74 6.53
N ASP A 92 11.17 5.47 7.83
CA ASP A 92 10.60 6.40 8.81
C ASP A 92 11.33 6.29 10.15
N ALA A 93 10.89 7.04 11.16
CA ALA A 93 11.56 7.07 12.46
C ALA A 93 11.57 5.70 13.19
N THR A 94 10.59 4.84 12.91
CA THR A 94 10.47 3.49 13.49
C THR A 94 11.14 2.43 12.62
N HIS A 95 11.32 2.72 11.33
CA HIS A 95 11.95 1.86 10.33
C HIS A 95 13.02 2.64 9.56
N PRO A 96 14.15 3.00 10.21
CA PRO A 96 15.15 3.89 9.61
C PRO A 96 15.93 3.23 8.46
N ASN A 97 16.02 1.89 8.47
CA ASN A 97 16.72 1.11 7.46
C ASN A 97 15.75 0.08 6.87
N LEU A 98 15.66 0.04 5.54
CA LEU A 98 14.89 -0.95 4.81
C LEU A 98 15.84 -1.92 4.11
N ASP A 99 15.62 -3.21 4.33
CA ASP A 99 16.52 -4.25 3.83
C ASP A 99 16.27 -4.61 2.36
N GLN A 100 15.14 -4.17 1.80
CA GLN A 100 14.78 -4.39 0.40
C GLN A 100 14.90 -3.08 -0.40
N PRO A 101 15.54 -3.12 -1.59
CA PRO A 101 15.55 -1.96 -2.47
C PRO A 101 14.11 -1.64 -2.91
N PRO A 102 13.74 -0.35 -3.05
CA PRO A 102 12.42 0.03 -3.52
C PRO A 102 12.18 -0.48 -4.96
N PRO A 103 10.92 -0.69 -5.36
CA PRO A 103 10.60 -1.07 -6.73
C PRO A 103 10.96 0.07 -7.70
N PRO A 104 11.21 -0.24 -8.99
CA PRO A 104 11.54 0.77 -9.99
C PRO A 104 10.38 1.75 -10.25
N THR A 105 9.14 1.32 -10.01
CA THR A 105 7.94 2.17 -10.10
C THR A 105 7.02 1.92 -8.91
N GLY A 106 6.26 2.96 -8.52
CA GLY A 106 5.28 2.88 -7.44
C GLY A 106 5.16 4.16 -6.63
N LEU A 107 4.43 4.04 -5.51
CA LEU A 107 4.22 5.09 -4.53
C LEU A 107 4.82 4.65 -3.17
N GLY A 108 5.77 5.44 -2.68
CA GLY A 108 6.43 5.24 -1.40
C GLY A 108 5.64 5.89 -0.28
N LEU A 109 5.28 5.10 0.75
CA LEU A 109 4.65 5.56 1.99
C LEU A 109 5.57 5.27 3.18
N ALA A 110 5.39 5.98 4.29
CA ALA A 110 6.06 5.62 5.53
C ALA A 110 5.82 4.14 5.84
N ALA A 111 6.85 3.41 6.29
CA ALA A 111 6.73 1.99 6.59
C ALA A 111 5.58 1.70 7.57
N VAL A 112 5.42 2.52 8.62
CA VAL A 112 4.33 2.41 9.59
C VAL A 112 2.94 2.57 8.95
N ASP A 113 2.80 3.51 8.01
CA ASP A 113 1.53 3.76 7.32
C ASP A 113 1.17 2.58 6.41
N LEU A 114 2.17 2.00 5.75
CA LEU A 114 1.96 0.87 4.87
C LEU A 114 1.72 -0.44 5.63
N GLU A 115 2.32 -0.60 6.81
CA GLU A 115 1.99 -1.66 7.75
C GLU A 115 0.53 -1.59 8.18
N GLU A 116 0.09 -0.42 8.66
CA GLU A 116 -1.31 -0.18 9.01
C GLU A 116 -2.24 -0.48 7.82
N LEU A 117 -1.98 0.12 6.65
CA LEU A 117 -2.77 -0.09 5.45
C LEU A 117 -2.82 -1.56 5.03
N SER A 118 -1.71 -2.30 5.19
CA SER A 118 -1.65 -3.72 4.85
C SER A 118 -2.62 -4.58 5.66
N THR A 119 -3.00 -4.15 6.87
CA THR A 119 -3.99 -4.84 7.71
C THR A 119 -5.43 -4.56 7.29
N LEU A 120 -5.66 -3.46 6.59
CA LEU A 120 -7.00 -3.01 6.16
C LEU A 120 -7.40 -3.58 4.81
N VAL A 121 -6.42 -4.01 4.00
CA VAL A 121 -6.64 -4.52 2.65
C VAL A 121 -6.41 -6.02 2.58
N ASN A 122 -7.11 -6.66 1.66
CA ASN A 122 -6.92 -8.07 1.31
C ASN A 122 -6.84 -8.23 -0.21
N ASN A 123 -6.49 -9.44 -0.65
CA ASN A 123 -6.66 -9.80 -2.05
C ASN A 123 -8.13 -9.63 -2.43
N ARG A 124 -8.40 -8.93 -3.54
CA ARG A 124 -9.74 -8.49 -4.03
C ARG A 124 -10.20 -7.12 -3.53
N THR A 125 -9.49 -6.47 -2.63
CA THR A 125 -9.81 -5.08 -2.24
C THR A 125 -9.70 -4.16 -3.48
N PRO A 126 -10.78 -3.47 -3.88
CA PRO A 126 -10.79 -2.65 -5.10
C PRO A 126 -10.14 -1.28 -4.88
N VAL A 127 -9.29 -0.85 -5.81
CA VAL A 127 -8.49 0.37 -5.71
C VAL A 127 -8.86 1.33 -6.85
N THR A 128 -9.01 2.63 -6.57
CA THR A 128 -9.35 3.63 -7.59
C THR A 128 -8.44 4.84 -7.49
N ILE A 129 -7.42 4.90 -8.34
CA ILE A 129 -6.48 6.01 -8.36
C ILE A 129 -7.03 7.08 -9.31
N LEU A 130 -7.04 8.33 -8.85
CA LEU A 130 -7.45 9.51 -9.62
C LEU A 130 -6.25 10.47 -9.67
N ASP A 131 -6.16 11.25 -10.74
CA ASP A 131 -5.22 12.37 -10.84
C ASP A 131 -5.80 13.63 -10.15
#